data_AF-A0A9P5SIB1-F1
#
_entry.id   AF-A0A9P5SIB1-F1
#
_cell.length_a   1.000
_cell.length_b   1.000
_cell.length_c   1.000
_cell.angle_alpha   90.00
_cell.angle_beta   90.00
_cell.angle_gamma   90.00
#
_symmetry.space_group_name_H-M   'P 1'
#
loop_
_entity.id
_entity.type
_entity.pdbx_description
1 polymer ?
#
loop_
_entity_poly.entity_id
_entity_poly.type
_entity_poly.pdbx_seq_one_letter_code
_entity_poly.pdbx_strand_id
1 'polypeptide(L)'
;MINSTKNIQSPVPGRVYTPRKIPYKVACTSFNLVMLSRSLGLYPNLYSPNNGCANLTIAPSDPVFINYTAAVITRRANADSVKVVTPGTYDTISSPESNLGFFTFPLAIIARVDYQNNKCVTGSTTRNDLAHNATGITVTPQTTATKCVFPSGHVTTISITSVRYSVPDFKSFGNISASVFQSSIPNPLVSAMQDSVTDGTLSNLTIDTLDTKSVMEIRFSGTKVDLLMCSSRRAGIGGNLYLSCIYSIVTTIISEPQPMLPEIVGLRGDNKPFPVPPISSVMIAFDHLPVIGANGSSSAFAVRPLLTESASVAQYLAALGQNFFIDWDDGALYTIFDTADMQKGYEIPAGLFGAVVGIMTFCLIFRIGAEIR
;
A
#
# COMPACT_ATOMS: atom_id res chain seq x y z
N MET A 1 10.58 6.17 -12.84
CA MET A 1 11.48 5.49 -11.89
C MET A 1 12.30 6.52 -11.15
N ILE A 2 12.39 6.42 -9.82
CA ILE A 2 13.09 7.39 -8.94
C ILE A 2 14.61 7.45 -9.23
N ASN A 3 15.20 6.41 -9.84
CA ASN A 3 16.62 6.38 -10.27
C ASN A 3 16.85 6.82 -11.73
N SER A 4 15.81 7.34 -12.41
CA SER A 4 15.98 7.87 -13.77
C SER A 4 16.53 9.28 -13.70
N THR A 5 17.76 9.48 -14.15
CA THR A 5 18.40 10.80 -14.25
C THR A 5 17.74 11.71 -15.31
N LYS A 6 16.86 11.17 -16.16
CA LYS A 6 16.14 11.93 -17.21
C LYS A 6 15.37 13.16 -16.70
N ASN A 7 14.91 13.12 -15.45
CA ASN A 7 14.10 14.18 -14.85
C ASN A 7 14.92 15.10 -13.92
N ILE A 8 16.23 14.87 -13.83
CA ILE A 8 17.14 15.70 -13.04
C ILE A 8 17.75 16.73 -13.99
N GLN A 9 17.73 18.00 -13.60
CA GLN A 9 18.35 19.05 -14.40
C GLN A 9 19.88 18.86 -14.42
N SER A 10 20.46 18.78 -15.61
CA SER A 10 21.92 18.64 -15.82
C SER A 10 22.56 17.47 -15.04
N PRO A 11 22.14 16.21 -15.27
CA PRO A 11 22.69 15.07 -14.55
C PRO A 11 24.12 14.77 -15.01
N VAL A 12 24.99 14.44 -14.06
CA VAL A 12 26.36 13.98 -14.32
C VAL A 12 26.31 12.49 -14.65
N PRO A 13 26.81 12.06 -15.81
CA PRO A 13 26.87 10.64 -16.17
C PRO A 13 27.67 9.82 -15.14
N GLY A 14 27.18 8.63 -14.78
CA GLY A 14 27.85 7.72 -13.83
C GLY A 14 27.64 8.06 -12.35
N ARG A 15 26.94 9.15 -12.04
CA ARG A 15 26.58 9.55 -10.68
C ARG A 15 25.22 8.98 -10.29
N VAL A 16 25.14 8.43 -9.08
CA VAL A 16 23.90 7.98 -8.46
C VAL A 16 23.29 9.15 -7.70
N TYR A 17 22.00 9.39 -7.92
CA TYR A 17 21.22 10.44 -7.26
C TYR A 17 20.18 9.77 -6.37
N THR A 18 20.29 9.99 -5.06
CA THR A 18 19.33 9.46 -4.07
C THR A 18 18.66 10.63 -3.36
N PRO A 19 17.32 10.74 -3.35
CA PRO A 19 16.65 11.78 -2.58
C PRO A 19 17.14 11.80 -1.13
N ARG A 20 17.57 12.97 -0.66
CA ARG A 20 18.12 13.15 0.68
C ARG A 20 17.05 12.85 1.72
N LYS A 21 17.40 12.01 2.68
CA LYS A 21 16.58 11.69 3.84
C LYS A 21 17.00 12.54 5.04
N ILE A 22 16.02 13.05 5.77
CA ILE A 22 16.17 13.90 6.94
C ILE A 22 15.42 13.22 8.10
N PRO A 23 16.05 13.05 9.28
CA PRO A 23 15.37 12.52 10.46
C PRO A 23 14.13 13.36 10.79
N TYR A 24 12.99 12.71 11.05
CA TYR A 24 11.74 13.37 11.39
C TYR A 24 11.23 12.96 12.76
N LYS A 25 10.47 13.87 13.39
CA LYS A 25 9.75 13.60 14.64
C LYS A 25 8.28 13.38 14.34
N VAL A 26 7.72 12.30 14.89
CA VAL A 26 6.30 11.96 14.72
C VAL A 26 5.47 12.88 15.60
N ALA A 27 4.54 13.61 14.99
CA ALA A 27 3.62 14.52 15.66
C ALA A 27 2.38 13.81 16.23
N CYS A 28 2.00 12.67 15.65
CA CYS A 28 0.81 11.93 16.05
C CYS A 28 1.00 10.42 15.94
N THR A 29 0.76 9.70 17.04
CA THR A 29 0.92 8.24 17.16
C THR A 29 -0.42 7.51 17.38
N SER A 30 -1.49 8.24 17.69
CA SER A 30 -2.84 7.72 17.94
C SER A 30 -3.87 8.36 17.01
N PHE A 31 -4.69 7.56 16.35
CA PHE A 31 -5.70 8.04 15.41
C PHE A 31 -7.10 7.61 15.87
N ASN A 32 -8.08 8.49 15.70
CA ASN A 32 -9.48 8.08 15.68
C ASN A 32 -9.77 7.51 14.29
N LEU A 33 -10.29 6.29 14.23
CA LEU A 33 -10.68 5.63 13.00
C LEU A 33 -12.15 5.90 12.68
N VAL A 34 -12.37 6.43 11.49
CA VAL A 34 -13.70 6.80 10.99
C VAL A 34 -13.94 6.08 9.67
N MET A 35 -15.17 5.61 9.44
CA MET A 35 -15.59 5.17 8.12
C MET A 35 -16.26 6.31 7.38
N LEU A 36 -15.90 6.55 6.11
CA LEU A 36 -16.63 7.51 5.29
C LEU A 36 -17.70 6.81 4.45
N SER A 37 -18.93 7.27 4.54
CA SER A 37 -19.88 7.11 3.43
C SER A 37 -19.65 8.23 2.42
N ARG A 38 -19.34 7.88 1.16
CA ARG A 38 -19.10 8.85 0.06
C ARG A 38 -20.32 9.74 -0.22
N SER A 39 -21.54 9.27 0.11
CA SER A 39 -22.80 9.94 -0.24
C SER A 39 -23.45 10.71 0.91
N LEU A 40 -23.20 10.32 2.16
CA LEU A 40 -24.06 10.77 3.28
C LEU A 40 -23.40 11.73 4.26
N GLY A 41 -22.08 11.91 4.19
CA GLY A 41 -21.36 12.69 5.23
C GLY A 41 -21.58 12.13 6.64
N LEU A 42 -21.99 10.87 6.75
CA LEU A 42 -22.17 10.15 8.01
C LEU A 42 -20.88 9.42 8.33
N TYR A 43 -20.42 9.62 9.56
CA TYR A 43 -19.11 9.19 10.08
C TYR A 43 -19.33 8.28 11.28
N PRO A 44 -19.73 7.00 11.09
CA PRO A 44 -19.72 6.11 12.23
C PRO A 44 -18.27 5.99 12.73
N ASN A 45 -18.07 6.37 13.99
CA ASN A 45 -16.79 6.24 14.66
C ASN A 45 -16.52 4.75 14.91
N LEU A 46 -15.64 4.18 14.09
CA LEU A 46 -15.28 2.76 14.16
C LEU A 46 -14.46 2.51 15.42
N TYR A 47 -13.50 3.38 15.67
CA TYR A 47 -12.63 3.32 16.84
C TYR A 47 -12.18 4.72 17.25
N SER A 48 -12.46 5.07 18.50
CA SER A 48 -11.89 6.24 19.15
C SER A 48 -11.12 5.75 20.36
N PRO A 49 -9.78 5.68 20.30
CA PRO A 49 -9.03 5.66 21.55
C PRO A 49 -9.33 6.99 22.26
N ASN A 50 -9.58 6.96 23.56
CA ASN A 50 -9.64 8.19 24.35
C ASN A 50 -8.29 8.93 24.13
N ASN A 51 -8.28 10.03 23.37
CA ASN A 51 -7.12 10.83 22.93
C ASN A 51 -6.46 10.47 21.57
N GLY A 52 -7.20 10.15 20.51
CA GLY A 52 -6.66 10.23 19.14
C GLY A 52 -6.31 11.67 18.73
N CYS A 53 -5.09 11.92 18.25
CA CYS A 53 -4.62 13.27 17.85
C CYS A 53 -4.99 13.67 16.41
N ALA A 54 -5.41 12.72 15.60
CA ALA A 54 -5.86 12.93 14.23
C ALA A 54 -6.97 11.95 13.89
N ASN A 55 -7.74 12.23 12.83
CA ASN A 55 -8.72 11.28 12.31
C ASN A 55 -8.15 10.58 11.09
N LEU A 56 -8.10 9.25 11.11
CA LEU A 56 -7.85 8.42 9.95
C LEU A 56 -9.19 7.89 9.45
N THR A 57 -9.55 8.26 8.24
CA THR A 57 -10.78 7.87 7.59
C THR A 57 -10.49 6.82 6.53
N ILE A 58 -11.19 5.70 6.58
CA ILE A 58 -11.15 4.64 5.57
C ILE A 58 -12.46 4.63 4.79
N ALA A 59 -12.36 4.68 3.47
CA ALA A 59 -13.48 4.70 2.56
C ALA A 59 -13.31 3.57 1.53
N PRO A 60 -14.12 2.51 1.57
CA PRO A 60 -14.14 1.56 0.47
C PRO A 60 -14.74 2.24 -0.76
N SER A 61 -14.05 2.10 -1.88
CA SER A 61 -14.52 2.46 -3.21
C SER A 61 -14.93 1.17 -3.90
N ASP A 62 -16.22 1.03 -4.13
CA ASP A 62 -16.84 -0.13 -4.79
C ASP A 62 -17.81 0.41 -5.86
N PRO A 63 -17.91 -0.19 -7.07
CA PRO A 63 -19.04 0.06 -7.98
C PRO A 63 -20.42 -0.29 -7.39
N VAL A 64 -20.48 -0.93 -6.21
CA VAL A 64 -21.70 -1.15 -5.45
C VAL A 64 -22.18 0.14 -4.76
N PHE A 65 -23.47 0.45 -4.91
CA PHE A 65 -24.17 1.41 -4.03
C PHE A 65 -24.34 0.79 -2.65
N ILE A 66 -23.32 0.96 -1.82
CA ILE A 66 -23.35 0.52 -0.43
C ILE A 66 -24.31 1.40 0.37
N ASN A 67 -25.28 0.78 1.03
CA ASN A 67 -26.19 1.45 1.93
C ASN A 67 -25.56 1.59 3.33
N TYR A 68 -24.79 2.65 3.52
CA TYR A 68 -24.10 2.92 4.78
C TYR A 68 -25.02 3.26 5.96
N THR A 69 -26.27 3.72 5.74
CA THR A 69 -27.20 3.95 6.87
C THR A 69 -27.72 2.64 7.45
N ALA A 70 -27.75 1.57 6.65
CA ALA A 70 -28.09 0.22 7.08
C ALA A 70 -26.85 -0.60 7.53
N ALA A 71 -25.70 0.05 7.70
CA ALA A 71 -24.48 -0.62 8.15
C ALA A 71 -24.61 -1.06 9.61
N VAL A 72 -24.24 -2.31 9.88
CA VAL A 72 -24.14 -2.85 11.24
C VAL A 72 -22.67 -2.89 11.63
N ILE A 73 -22.33 -2.24 12.74
CA ILE A 73 -20.96 -2.15 13.25
C ILE A 73 -20.89 -2.90 14.57
N THR A 74 -20.03 -3.90 14.62
CA THR A 74 -19.80 -4.73 15.81
C THR A 74 -18.35 -4.58 16.24
N ARG A 75 -18.13 -4.06 17.46
CA ARG A 75 -16.80 -4.04 18.08
C ARG A 75 -16.53 -5.41 18.70
N ARG A 76 -15.42 -6.05 18.37
CA ARG A 76 -15.05 -7.32 19.00
C ARG A 76 -14.55 -7.06 20.43
N ALA A 77 -14.57 -8.08 21.29
CA ALA A 77 -14.25 -7.97 22.72
C ALA A 77 -12.86 -7.37 22.98
N ASN A 78 -11.90 -7.63 22.09
CA ASN A 78 -10.64 -6.91 22.06
C ASN A 78 -10.91 -5.59 21.34
N ALA A 79 -10.82 -4.47 22.07
CA ALA A 79 -11.12 -3.12 21.60
C ALA A 79 -10.25 -2.64 20.42
N ASP A 80 -9.47 -3.54 19.80
CA ASP A 80 -8.56 -3.34 18.67
C ASP A 80 -9.10 -3.84 17.32
N SER A 81 -10.36 -4.28 17.27
CA SER A 81 -10.97 -4.82 16.05
C SER A 81 -12.46 -4.57 15.90
N VAL A 82 -12.89 -4.37 14.66
CA VAL A 82 -14.27 -4.01 14.29
C VAL A 82 -14.69 -4.82 13.08
N LYS A 83 -15.90 -5.38 13.14
CA LYS A 83 -16.63 -5.95 12.01
C LYS A 83 -17.65 -4.91 11.53
N VAL A 84 -17.66 -4.63 10.24
CA VAL A 84 -18.65 -3.78 9.58
C VAL A 84 -19.37 -4.62 8.54
N VAL A 85 -20.69 -4.69 8.63
CA VAL A 85 -21.55 -5.37 7.64
C VAL A 85 -22.37 -4.31 6.95
N THR A 86 -22.28 -4.26 5.62
CA THR A 86 -22.97 -3.26 4.80
C THR A 86 -23.75 -3.96 3.70
N PRO A 87 -25.10 -3.81 3.66
CA PRO A 87 -25.87 -4.19 2.49
C PRO A 87 -25.68 -3.16 1.38
N GLY A 88 -25.88 -3.58 0.13
CA GLY A 88 -25.83 -2.68 -1.01
C GLY A 88 -26.51 -3.27 -2.23
N THR A 89 -26.53 -2.48 -3.30
CA THR A 89 -26.98 -2.92 -4.61
C THR A 89 -25.95 -2.58 -5.66
N TYR A 90 -25.77 -3.45 -6.64
CA TYR A 90 -24.84 -3.22 -7.73
C TYR A 90 -25.39 -2.19 -8.73
N ASP A 91 -24.57 -1.20 -9.12
CA ASP A 91 -24.92 -0.27 -10.21
C ASP A 91 -24.80 -0.97 -11.57
N THR A 92 -25.84 -0.92 -12.37
CA THR A 92 -25.96 -1.67 -13.61
C THR A 92 -24.97 -1.17 -14.67
N ILE A 93 -23.80 -1.78 -14.76
CA ILE A 93 -23.17 -1.96 -16.06
C ILE A 93 -23.68 -3.29 -16.58
N SER A 94 -24.67 -3.21 -17.46
CA SER A 94 -25.29 -4.31 -18.21
C SER A 94 -24.30 -4.96 -19.19
N SER A 95 -23.14 -5.39 -18.71
CA SER A 95 -22.25 -6.22 -19.52
C SER A 95 -22.76 -7.66 -19.47
N PRO A 96 -22.89 -8.36 -20.62
CA PRO A 96 -23.25 -9.77 -20.65
C PRO A 96 -22.29 -10.65 -19.83
N GLU A 97 -21.06 -10.18 -19.62
CA GLU A 97 -20.03 -10.80 -18.76
C GLU A 97 -20.39 -10.78 -17.27
N SER A 98 -21.08 -9.73 -16.80
CA SER A 98 -21.55 -9.63 -15.41
C SER A 98 -22.62 -10.67 -15.05
N ASN A 99 -23.29 -11.24 -16.06
CA ASN A 99 -24.28 -12.31 -15.92
C ASN A 99 -23.65 -13.72 -15.93
N LEU A 100 -22.42 -13.85 -16.42
CA LEU A 100 -21.71 -15.13 -16.53
C LEU A 100 -20.89 -15.46 -15.26
N GLY A 101 -20.86 -14.58 -14.26
CA GLY A 101 -20.17 -14.83 -12.99
C GLY A 101 -18.65 -14.72 -13.03
N PHE A 102 -18.07 -14.30 -14.16
CA PHE A 102 -16.61 -14.17 -14.33
C PHE A 102 -16.04 -12.79 -13.99
N PHE A 103 -16.90 -11.83 -13.65
CA PHE A 103 -16.47 -10.46 -13.35
C PHE A 103 -16.25 -10.27 -11.85
N THR A 104 -15.00 -10.07 -11.46
CA THR A 104 -14.59 -9.60 -10.13
C THR A 104 -14.49 -8.09 -10.16
N PHE A 105 -15.16 -7.42 -9.23
CA PHE A 105 -15.19 -5.97 -9.22
C PHE A 105 -13.94 -5.38 -8.57
N PRO A 106 -13.45 -4.23 -9.08
CA PRO A 106 -12.29 -3.59 -8.52
C PRO A 106 -12.65 -2.97 -7.17
N LEU A 107 -12.50 -3.74 -6.09
CA LEU A 107 -12.53 -3.20 -4.74
C LEU A 107 -11.31 -2.30 -4.55
N ALA A 108 -11.50 -1.11 -4.00
CA ALA A 108 -10.39 -0.23 -3.66
C ALA A 108 -10.61 0.40 -2.29
N ILE A 109 -9.51 0.76 -1.64
CA ILE A 109 -9.53 1.47 -0.36
C ILE A 109 -8.93 2.85 -0.57
N ILE A 110 -9.67 3.86 -0.16
CA ILE A 110 -9.20 5.24 -0.04
C ILE A 110 -9.01 5.53 1.44
N ALA A 111 -7.84 6.03 1.80
CA ALA A 111 -7.56 6.57 3.13
C ALA A 111 -7.44 8.10 3.08
N ARG A 112 -7.98 8.75 4.11
CA ARG A 112 -7.91 10.19 4.36
C ARG A 112 -7.44 10.45 5.78
N VAL A 113 -6.55 11.41 5.97
CA VAL A 113 -6.12 11.87 7.28
C VAL A 113 -6.53 13.33 7.46
N ASP A 114 -7.22 13.60 8.56
CA ASP A 114 -7.58 14.96 8.99
C ASP A 114 -6.76 15.31 10.25
N TYR A 115 -5.94 16.36 10.15
CA TYR A 115 -5.09 16.84 11.24
C TYR A 115 -5.02 18.37 11.22
N GLN A 116 -5.42 19.02 12.32
CA GLN A 116 -5.38 20.50 12.46
C GLN A 116 -5.98 21.24 11.24
N ASN A 117 -7.20 20.86 10.82
CA ASN A 117 -7.91 21.40 9.64
C ASN A 117 -7.27 21.09 8.27
N ASN A 118 -6.15 20.38 8.24
CA ASN A 118 -5.52 19.92 7.01
C ASN A 118 -6.00 18.52 6.64
N LYS A 119 -6.13 18.26 5.33
CA LYS A 119 -6.63 17.00 4.78
C LYS A 119 -5.62 16.41 3.82
N CYS A 120 -5.25 15.15 4.03
CA CYS A 120 -4.45 14.39 3.07
C CYS A 120 -5.25 13.17 2.63
N VAL A 121 -5.47 13.00 1.32
CA VAL A 121 -6.27 11.88 0.80
C VAL A 121 -5.47 11.14 -0.27
N THR A 122 -5.47 9.82 -0.14
CA THR A 122 -4.94 8.92 -1.16
C THR A 122 -5.82 8.91 -2.41
N GLY A 123 -5.22 8.93 -3.59
CA GLY A 123 -5.96 8.69 -4.83
C GLY A 123 -6.35 7.21 -4.97
N SER A 124 -7.47 6.97 -5.65
CA SER A 124 -7.90 5.61 -5.98
C SER A 124 -7.11 5.08 -7.18
N THR A 125 -6.58 3.87 -7.05
CA THR A 125 -5.99 3.10 -8.15
C THR A 125 -6.82 1.85 -8.35
N THR A 126 -7.98 2.01 -8.99
CA THR A 126 -8.76 0.89 -9.51
C THR A 126 -8.16 0.49 -10.85
N ARG A 127 -7.65 -0.74 -10.96
CA ARG A 127 -7.44 -1.39 -12.25
C ARG A 127 -8.61 -2.32 -12.50
N ASN A 128 -9.04 -2.45 -13.75
CA ASN A 128 -10.03 -3.45 -14.12
C ASN A 128 -9.40 -4.83 -13.93
N ASP A 129 -10.06 -5.68 -13.16
CA ASP A 129 -9.64 -7.04 -12.89
C ASP A 129 -9.96 -7.90 -14.12
N LEU A 130 -8.97 -8.60 -14.69
CA LEU A 130 -9.20 -9.60 -15.74
C LEU A 130 -8.58 -10.93 -15.31
N ALA A 131 -9.42 -11.96 -15.37
CA ALA A 131 -9.14 -13.38 -15.21
C ALA A 131 -8.82 -13.90 -13.79
N HIS A 132 -9.56 -14.94 -13.41
CA HIS A 132 -9.24 -15.83 -12.28
C HIS A 132 -7.98 -16.63 -12.60
N ASN A 133 -6.91 -16.41 -11.84
CA ASN A 133 -5.79 -17.36 -11.80
C ASN A 133 -6.11 -18.47 -10.78
N ALA A 134 -5.49 -19.65 -10.91
CA ALA A 134 -5.71 -20.77 -9.97
C ALA A 134 -5.39 -20.42 -8.50
N THR A 135 -4.66 -19.33 -8.27
CA THR A 135 -4.31 -18.77 -6.95
C THR A 135 -5.40 -17.87 -6.34
N GLY A 136 -6.46 -17.55 -7.08
CA GLY A 136 -7.54 -16.64 -6.67
C GLY A 136 -7.20 -15.15 -6.77
N ILE A 137 -5.92 -14.77 -6.88
CA ILE A 137 -5.48 -13.36 -7.03
C ILE A 137 -5.96 -12.81 -8.37
N THR A 138 -6.68 -11.69 -8.34
CA THR A 138 -7.29 -11.08 -9.54
C THR A 138 -6.40 -10.03 -10.17
N VAL A 139 -5.59 -9.34 -9.37
CA VAL A 139 -4.64 -8.32 -9.81
C VAL A 139 -3.38 -8.40 -8.97
N THR A 140 -2.25 -8.12 -9.63
CA THR A 140 -0.97 -7.89 -9.00
C THR A 140 -1.11 -6.97 -7.77
N PRO A 141 -0.65 -7.40 -6.57
CA PRO A 141 -0.66 -6.55 -5.40
C PRO A 141 0.04 -5.22 -5.69
N GLN A 142 -0.49 -4.16 -5.08
CA GLN A 142 -0.02 -2.82 -5.35
C GLN A 142 0.13 -2.07 -4.04
N THR A 143 1.19 -1.28 -3.94
CA THR A 143 1.30 -0.26 -2.91
C THR A 143 1.24 1.11 -3.54
N THR A 144 0.36 1.94 -2.99
CA THR A 144 0.30 3.36 -3.30
C THR A 144 0.70 4.16 -2.07
N ALA A 145 1.25 5.34 -2.30
CA ALA A 145 1.56 6.26 -1.23
C ALA A 145 1.35 7.71 -1.66
N THR A 146 0.89 8.48 -0.69
CA THR A 146 0.58 9.89 -0.83
C THR A 146 1.29 10.65 0.25
N LYS A 147 1.87 11.79 -0.12
CA LYS A 147 2.54 12.71 0.80
C LYS A 147 1.95 14.10 0.59
N CYS A 148 1.50 14.69 1.68
CA CYS A 148 0.99 16.05 1.72
C CYS A 148 1.90 16.88 2.60
N VAL A 149 2.40 18.00 2.08
CA VAL A 149 3.12 19.01 2.85
C VAL A 149 2.16 20.19 2.98
N PHE A 150 1.83 20.57 4.22
CA PHE A 150 0.85 21.62 4.47
C PHE A 150 1.51 22.98 4.70
N PRO A 151 0.76 24.09 4.55
CA PRO A 151 1.25 25.44 4.87
C PRO A 151 1.81 25.61 6.29
N SER A 152 1.30 24.82 7.25
CA SER A 152 1.83 24.76 8.62
C SER A 152 3.21 24.11 8.74
N GLY A 153 3.72 23.51 7.66
CA GLY A 153 4.93 22.70 7.62
C GLY A 153 4.73 21.25 8.09
N HIS A 154 3.55 20.87 8.60
CA HIS A 154 3.30 19.47 8.88
C HIS A 154 3.34 18.64 7.60
N VAL A 155 3.91 17.43 7.71
CA VAL A 155 3.97 16.47 6.61
C VAL A 155 3.14 15.26 6.99
N THR A 156 2.17 14.91 6.16
CA THR A 156 1.37 13.69 6.32
C THR A 156 1.69 12.74 5.19
N THR A 157 2.07 11.51 5.53
CA THR A 157 2.27 10.42 4.58
C THR A 157 1.29 9.30 4.86
N ILE A 158 0.65 8.81 3.80
CA ILE A 158 -0.26 7.68 3.85
C ILE A 158 0.23 6.67 2.83
N SER A 159 0.40 5.41 3.22
CA SER A 159 0.69 4.31 2.31
C SER A 159 -0.38 3.22 2.45
N ILE A 160 -0.83 2.70 1.32
CA ILE A 160 -1.81 1.62 1.23
C ILE A 160 -1.21 0.51 0.38
N THR A 161 -1.02 -0.67 0.96
CA THR A 161 -0.71 -1.89 0.20
C THR A 161 -1.96 -2.74 0.13
N SER A 162 -2.35 -3.19 -1.06
CA SER A 162 -3.58 -3.96 -1.29
C SER A 162 -3.31 -5.23 -2.08
N VAL A 163 -3.95 -6.33 -1.65
CA VAL A 163 -4.00 -7.63 -2.33
C VAL A 163 -5.45 -7.92 -2.66
N ARG A 164 -5.76 -8.11 -3.95
CA ARG A 164 -7.10 -8.42 -4.43
C ARG A 164 -7.18 -9.87 -4.85
N TYR A 165 -8.23 -10.54 -4.41
CA TYR A 165 -8.46 -11.93 -4.74
C TYR A 165 -9.94 -12.25 -4.75
N SER A 166 -10.27 -13.36 -5.37
CA SER A 166 -11.62 -13.81 -5.63
C SER A 166 -11.78 -15.25 -5.19
N VAL A 167 -12.99 -15.58 -4.76
CA VAL A 167 -13.33 -16.90 -4.26
C VAL A 167 -14.59 -17.35 -5.02
N PRO A 168 -14.52 -18.41 -5.84
CA PRO A 168 -15.62 -18.83 -6.71
C PRO A 168 -16.80 -19.41 -5.93
N ASP A 169 -16.55 -19.92 -4.72
CA ASP A 169 -17.58 -20.45 -3.82
C ASP A 169 -17.16 -20.30 -2.36
N PHE A 170 -18.15 -20.24 -1.46
CA PHE A 170 -17.89 -19.98 -0.03
C PHE A 170 -17.10 -21.10 0.66
N LYS A 171 -17.18 -22.35 0.19
CA LYS A 171 -16.45 -23.48 0.77
C LYS A 171 -14.95 -23.38 0.46
N SER A 172 -14.61 -22.78 -0.68
CA SER A 172 -13.23 -22.55 -1.11
C SER A 172 -12.54 -21.36 -0.42
N PHE A 173 -13.25 -20.56 0.40
CA PHE A 173 -12.69 -19.35 1.02
C PHE A 173 -11.42 -19.62 1.82
N GLY A 174 -11.44 -20.63 2.70
CA GLY A 174 -10.29 -20.96 3.55
C GLY A 174 -9.07 -21.40 2.74
N ASN A 175 -9.25 -22.27 1.74
CA ASN A 175 -8.18 -22.79 0.90
C ASN A 175 -7.56 -21.69 0.01
N ILE A 176 -8.39 -20.87 -0.63
CA ILE A 176 -7.91 -19.77 -1.47
C ILE A 176 -7.21 -18.72 -0.62
N SER A 177 -7.80 -18.32 0.51
CA SER A 177 -7.16 -17.36 1.41
C SER A 177 -5.81 -17.89 1.92
N ALA A 178 -5.73 -19.17 2.31
CA ALA A 178 -4.47 -19.80 2.69
C ALA A 178 -3.43 -19.78 1.55
N SER A 179 -3.85 -20.05 0.31
CA SER A 179 -3.00 -19.97 -0.87
C SER A 179 -2.52 -18.55 -1.17
N VAL A 180 -3.36 -17.53 -0.94
CA VAL A 180 -3.02 -16.11 -1.16
C VAL A 180 -1.99 -15.65 -0.12
N PHE A 181 -2.21 -15.98 1.16
CA PHE A 181 -1.36 -15.47 2.24
C PHE A 181 -0.10 -16.31 2.51
N GLN A 182 -0.06 -17.57 2.04
CA GLN A 182 1.08 -18.51 2.17
C GLN A 182 1.73 -18.53 3.56
N SER A 183 0.91 -18.37 4.59
CA SER A 183 1.38 -18.20 5.97
C SER A 183 1.01 -19.44 6.78
N SER A 184 2.01 -20.01 7.45
CA SER A 184 1.81 -21.04 8.49
C SER A 184 1.13 -20.48 9.75
N ILE A 185 1.08 -19.16 9.90
CA ILE A 185 0.39 -18.47 11.00
C ILE A 185 -0.98 -17.99 10.49
N PRO A 186 -2.09 -18.36 11.17
CA PRO A 186 -3.42 -17.89 10.81
C PRO A 186 -3.50 -16.35 10.88
N ASN A 187 -3.94 -15.72 9.79
CA ASN A 187 -4.24 -14.29 9.81
C ASN A 187 -5.57 -14.09 10.56
N PRO A 188 -5.61 -13.32 11.66
CA PRO A 188 -6.82 -13.16 12.46
C PRO A 188 -7.98 -12.53 11.69
N LEU A 189 -7.70 -11.66 10.71
CA LEU A 189 -8.73 -11.09 9.84
C LEU A 189 -9.32 -12.14 8.90
N VAL A 190 -8.51 -13.09 8.41
CA VAL A 190 -8.99 -14.20 7.57
C VAL A 190 -9.86 -15.16 8.37
N SER A 191 -9.45 -15.50 9.59
CA SER A 191 -10.28 -16.31 10.50
C SER A 191 -11.60 -15.61 10.84
N ALA A 192 -11.55 -14.32 11.18
CA ALA A 192 -12.73 -13.50 11.44
C ALA A 192 -13.69 -13.43 10.24
N MET A 193 -13.15 -13.34 9.02
CA MET A 193 -13.93 -13.34 7.79
C MET A 193 -14.50 -14.74 7.49
N GLN A 194 -13.74 -15.81 7.75
CA GLN A 194 -14.21 -17.19 7.61
C GLN A 194 -15.46 -17.42 8.46
N ASP A 195 -15.51 -16.90 9.68
CA ASP A 195 -16.70 -16.95 10.55
C ASP A 195 -17.91 -16.30 9.84
N SER A 196 -17.71 -15.12 9.24
CA SER A 196 -18.74 -14.37 8.51
C SER A 196 -19.19 -15.03 7.20
N VAL A 197 -18.34 -15.87 6.62
CA VAL A 197 -18.69 -16.72 5.46
C VAL A 197 -19.53 -17.91 5.93
N THR A 198 -19.19 -18.51 7.07
CA THR A 198 -19.87 -19.71 7.60
C THR A 198 -21.17 -19.42 8.35
N ASP A 199 -21.28 -18.27 9.01
CA ASP A 199 -22.47 -17.87 9.79
C ASP A 199 -23.64 -17.38 8.92
N GLY A 200 -23.41 -17.29 7.60
CA GLY A 200 -24.38 -16.88 6.61
C GLY A 200 -24.54 -15.37 6.45
N THR A 201 -23.71 -14.54 7.11
CA THR A 201 -23.73 -13.07 6.95
C THR A 201 -23.62 -12.70 5.48
N LEU A 202 -22.63 -13.28 4.77
CA LEU A 202 -22.37 -13.04 3.36
C LEU A 202 -23.27 -13.87 2.42
N SER A 203 -23.96 -14.90 2.89
CA SER A 203 -24.80 -15.75 2.02
C SER A 203 -26.28 -15.38 2.04
N ASN A 204 -26.71 -14.59 3.02
CA ASN A 204 -28.08 -14.12 3.14
C ASN A 204 -28.33 -12.95 2.19
N LEU A 205 -28.44 -13.30 0.90
CA LEU A 205 -28.82 -12.45 -0.23
C LEU A 205 -30.12 -12.97 -0.86
N THR A 206 -30.91 -12.06 -1.40
CA THR A 206 -32.10 -12.35 -2.20
C THR A 206 -31.74 -13.11 -3.49
N ILE A 207 -32.75 -13.48 -4.27
CA ILE A 207 -32.54 -14.14 -5.57
C ILE A 207 -32.01 -13.18 -6.65
N ASP A 208 -32.06 -11.87 -6.39
CA ASP A 208 -31.59 -10.84 -7.30
C ASP A 208 -30.06 -10.87 -7.43
N THR A 209 -29.57 -10.79 -8.66
CA THR A 209 -28.15 -10.69 -9.00
C THR A 209 -27.50 -9.35 -8.61
N LEU A 210 -28.32 -8.33 -8.36
CA LEU A 210 -27.86 -7.01 -7.95
C LEU A 210 -27.69 -6.88 -6.44
N ASP A 211 -28.31 -7.78 -5.67
CA ASP A 211 -28.19 -7.78 -4.23
C ASP A 211 -26.78 -8.21 -3.80
N THR A 212 -26.23 -7.46 -2.85
CA THR A 212 -24.87 -7.66 -2.37
C THR A 212 -24.75 -7.31 -0.90
N LYS A 213 -23.90 -8.08 -0.21
CA LYS A 213 -23.43 -7.77 1.12
C LYS A 213 -21.93 -7.72 1.12
N SER A 214 -21.43 -6.65 1.70
CA SER A 214 -20.02 -6.51 2.04
C SER A 214 -19.83 -6.70 3.54
N VAL A 215 -18.80 -7.44 3.90
CA VAL A 215 -18.27 -7.52 5.26
C VAL A 215 -16.85 -6.98 5.23
N MET A 216 -16.53 -6.11 6.18
CA MET A 216 -15.20 -5.58 6.41
C MET A 216 -14.76 -5.91 7.84
N GLU A 217 -13.69 -6.66 7.96
CA GLU A 217 -13.00 -6.92 9.23
C GLU A 217 -11.80 -5.98 9.30
N ILE A 218 -11.72 -5.20 10.38
CA ILE A 218 -10.72 -4.15 10.56
C ILE A 218 -10.00 -4.39 11.88
N ARG A 219 -8.67 -4.29 11.85
CA ARG A 219 -7.82 -4.29 13.04
C ARG A 219 -6.90 -3.08 13.00
N PHE A 220 -6.73 -2.43 14.14
CA PHE A 220 -5.88 -1.25 14.25
C PHE A 220 -4.78 -1.44 15.29
N SER A 221 -3.66 -0.77 15.05
CA SER A 221 -2.46 -0.82 15.88
C SER A 221 -1.68 0.49 15.69
N GLY A 222 -1.99 1.50 16.49
CA GLY A 222 -1.34 2.82 16.41
C GLY A 222 -1.56 3.50 15.06
N THR A 223 -0.48 3.65 14.29
CA THR A 223 -0.44 4.26 12.95
C THR A 223 -0.85 3.33 11.81
N LYS A 224 -1.08 2.05 12.12
CA LYS A 224 -1.35 0.98 11.16
C LYS A 224 -2.80 0.48 11.27
N VAL A 225 -3.45 0.30 10.13
CA VAL A 225 -4.76 -0.33 10.00
C VAL A 225 -4.67 -1.49 9.02
N ASP A 226 -4.95 -2.69 9.49
CA ASP A 226 -5.12 -3.90 8.69
C ASP A 226 -6.62 -4.08 8.43
N LEU A 227 -7.00 -4.33 7.18
CA LEU A 227 -8.40 -4.57 6.81
C LEU A 227 -8.53 -5.69 5.80
N LEU A 228 -9.60 -6.47 5.93
CA LEU A 228 -10.07 -7.44 4.96
C LEU A 228 -11.53 -7.15 4.66
N MET A 229 -11.82 -6.76 3.41
CA MET A 229 -13.17 -6.55 2.93
C MET A 229 -13.52 -7.63 1.91
N CYS A 230 -14.67 -8.25 2.03
CA CYS A 230 -15.22 -9.18 1.05
C CYS A 230 -16.65 -8.80 0.71
N SER A 231 -16.94 -8.70 -0.58
CA SER A 231 -18.29 -8.47 -1.14
C SER A 231 -18.79 -9.77 -1.77
N SER A 232 -20.03 -10.12 -1.44
CA SER A 232 -20.73 -11.32 -1.91
C SER A 232 -21.72 -11.02 -3.02
N ARG A 233 -21.81 -11.90 -4.01
CA ARG A 233 -22.76 -11.78 -5.12
C ARG A 233 -23.11 -13.14 -5.72
N ARG A 234 -24.26 -13.23 -6.41
CA ARG A 234 -24.65 -14.39 -7.21
C ARG A 234 -24.13 -14.32 -8.65
N ALA A 235 -23.62 -15.45 -9.15
CA ALA A 235 -23.30 -15.66 -10.56
C ALA A 235 -24.58 -15.95 -11.36
N GLY A 236 -25.33 -14.90 -11.73
CA GLY A 236 -26.61 -15.03 -12.43
C GLY A 236 -27.80 -15.33 -11.50
N ILE A 237 -29.02 -15.29 -12.04
CA ILE A 237 -30.26 -15.43 -11.26
C ILE A 237 -30.31 -16.83 -10.64
N GLY A 238 -30.37 -16.91 -9.30
CA GLY A 238 -30.35 -18.19 -8.58
C GLY A 238 -29.02 -18.95 -8.64
N GLY A 239 -27.95 -18.35 -9.20
CA GLY A 239 -26.65 -18.97 -9.31
C GLY A 239 -25.85 -19.02 -7.99
N ASN A 240 -24.67 -19.61 -8.08
CA ASN A 240 -23.75 -19.77 -6.95
C ASN A 240 -23.25 -18.42 -6.43
N LEU A 241 -23.00 -18.37 -5.12
CA LEU A 241 -22.41 -17.21 -4.47
C LEU A 241 -20.90 -17.24 -4.61
N TYR A 242 -20.33 -16.13 -5.05
CA TYR A 242 -18.89 -15.90 -5.10
C TYR A 242 -18.52 -14.68 -4.27
N LEU A 243 -17.25 -14.57 -3.90
CA LEU A 243 -16.70 -13.44 -3.14
C LEU A 243 -15.64 -12.73 -3.95
N SER A 244 -15.69 -11.40 -3.93
CA SER A 244 -14.55 -10.54 -4.28
C SER A 244 -13.99 -9.97 -2.99
N CYS A 245 -12.68 -10.10 -2.77
CA CYS A 245 -12.03 -9.71 -1.52
C CYS A 245 -10.83 -8.80 -1.78
N ILE A 246 -10.63 -7.85 -0.87
CA ILE A 246 -9.44 -7.02 -0.79
C ILE A 246 -8.89 -7.05 0.63
N TYR A 247 -7.62 -7.39 0.74
CA TYR A 247 -6.85 -7.20 1.96
C TYR A 247 -5.97 -5.97 1.79
N SER A 248 -6.07 -5.00 2.70
CA SER A 248 -5.25 -3.79 2.64
C SER A 248 -4.58 -3.48 3.98
N ILE A 249 -3.40 -2.87 3.88
CA ILE A 249 -2.69 -2.28 5.02
C ILE A 249 -2.47 -0.82 4.75
N VAL A 250 -3.09 0.01 5.60
CA VAL A 250 -2.90 1.44 5.63
C VAL A 250 -1.91 1.78 6.72
N THR A 251 -0.86 2.51 6.38
CA THR A 251 0.09 3.08 7.35
C THR A 251 0.15 4.59 7.18
N THR A 252 -0.01 5.30 8.29
CA THR A 252 -0.04 6.76 8.32
C THR A 252 1.05 7.30 9.21
N ILE A 253 1.77 8.33 8.76
CA ILE A 253 2.73 9.07 9.60
C ILE A 253 2.44 10.55 9.44
N ILE A 254 2.31 11.25 10.57
CA ILE A 254 2.27 12.71 10.62
C ILE A 254 3.55 13.17 11.29
N SER A 255 4.32 14.01 10.59
CA SER A 255 5.59 14.53 11.06
C SER A 255 5.48 16.01 11.46
N GLU A 256 6.24 16.38 12.48
CA GLU A 256 6.40 17.78 12.90
C GLU A 256 7.08 18.61 11.79
N PRO A 257 6.89 19.94 11.79
CA PRO A 257 7.52 20.81 10.82
C PRO A 257 9.04 20.75 10.98
N GLN A 258 9.74 20.81 9.86
CA GLN A 258 11.19 20.87 9.77
C GLN A 258 11.60 22.16 9.06
N PRO A 259 12.79 22.71 9.34
CA PRO A 259 13.29 23.82 8.55
C PRO A 259 13.49 23.38 7.09
N MET A 260 12.99 24.18 6.16
CA MET A 260 13.32 24.02 4.75
C MET A 260 14.81 24.29 4.54
N LEU A 261 15.42 23.54 3.63
CA LEU A 261 16.80 23.74 3.26
C LEU A 261 16.93 25.02 2.41
N PRO A 262 17.96 25.87 2.65
CA PRO A 262 18.12 27.15 1.97
C PRO A 262 18.08 27.05 0.44
N GLU A 263 18.56 25.95 -0.13
CA GLU A 263 18.56 25.71 -1.57
C GLU A 263 17.13 25.60 -2.14
N ILE A 264 16.23 24.95 -1.41
CA ILE A 264 14.82 24.82 -1.80
C ILE A 264 14.11 26.16 -1.60
N VAL A 265 14.42 26.87 -0.51
CA VAL A 265 13.87 28.20 -0.24
C VAL A 265 14.25 29.17 -1.35
N GLY A 266 15.53 29.20 -1.75
CA GLY A 266 16.02 30.06 -2.83
C GLY A 266 15.42 29.73 -4.20
N LEU A 267 15.22 28.45 -4.52
CA LEU A 267 14.56 28.04 -5.78
C LEU A 267 13.08 28.44 -5.84
N ARG A 268 12.40 28.42 -4.69
CA ARG A 268 10.97 28.69 -4.59
C ARG A 268 10.63 30.17 -4.43
N GLY A 269 11.55 30.92 -3.81
CA GLY A 269 11.35 32.28 -3.36
C GLY A 269 11.03 32.33 -1.85
N ASP A 270 11.73 33.22 -1.14
CA ASP A 270 11.88 33.25 0.32
C ASP A 270 10.57 33.34 1.14
N ASN A 271 9.44 33.71 0.51
CA ASN A 271 8.17 33.98 1.20
C ASN A 271 6.94 33.27 0.57
N LYS A 272 7.13 32.27 -0.30
CA LYS A 272 5.96 31.54 -0.83
C LYS A 272 5.44 30.54 0.22
N PRO A 273 4.14 30.55 0.59
CA PRO A 273 3.57 29.54 1.51
C PRO A 273 3.39 28.21 0.79
N PHE A 274 3.64 27.04 1.42
CA PHE A 274 3.51 25.74 0.74
C PHE A 274 2.18 25.63 -0.03
N PRO A 275 2.19 25.08 -1.25
CA PRO A 275 0.99 24.93 -2.04
C PRO A 275 0.01 24.01 -1.31
N VAL A 276 -1.28 24.31 -1.43
CA VAL A 276 -2.32 23.46 -0.84
C VAL A 276 -2.35 22.15 -1.63
N PRO A 277 -2.18 20.99 -0.99
CA PRO A 277 -2.24 19.72 -1.68
C PRO A 277 -3.61 19.54 -2.37
N PRO A 278 -3.69 18.89 -3.54
CA PRO A 278 -4.96 18.59 -4.19
C PRO A 278 -5.79 17.69 -3.29
N ILE A 279 -7.11 17.69 -3.52
CA ILE A 279 -8.08 16.92 -2.74
C ILE A 279 -7.68 15.44 -2.63
N SER A 280 -7.11 14.87 -3.69
CA SER A 280 -6.51 13.53 -3.68
C SER A 280 -5.29 13.48 -4.58
N SER A 281 -4.25 12.72 -4.19
CA SER A 281 -3.08 12.49 -5.05
C SER A 281 -2.48 11.10 -4.82
N VAL A 282 -1.70 10.63 -5.79
CA VAL A 282 -0.83 9.45 -5.66
C VAL A 282 0.57 9.91 -6.00
N MET A 283 1.48 9.86 -5.04
CA MET A 283 2.87 10.28 -5.24
C MET A 283 3.72 9.13 -5.78
N ILE A 284 3.52 7.94 -5.23
CA ILE A 284 4.23 6.72 -5.63
C ILE A 284 3.21 5.59 -5.75
N ALA A 285 3.31 4.80 -6.83
CA ALA A 285 2.63 3.53 -6.97
C ALA A 285 3.63 2.49 -7.48
N PHE A 286 3.66 1.31 -6.86
CA PHE A 286 4.45 0.18 -7.32
C PHE A 286 3.60 -1.08 -7.33
N ASP A 287 3.66 -1.78 -8.46
CA ASP A 287 3.08 -3.10 -8.64
C ASP A 287 4.13 -4.13 -8.20
N HIS A 288 3.74 -5.03 -7.30
CA HIS A 288 4.63 -6.06 -6.77
C HIS A 288 4.77 -7.19 -7.78
N LEU A 289 5.95 -7.79 -7.93
CA LEU A 289 6.11 -8.94 -8.82
C LEU A 289 6.05 -10.25 -8.02
N PRO A 290 5.46 -11.31 -8.58
CA PRO A 290 5.46 -12.61 -7.91
C PRO A 290 6.88 -13.15 -7.80
N VAL A 291 7.14 -13.93 -6.75
CA VAL A 291 8.41 -14.64 -6.60
C VAL A 291 8.39 -15.84 -7.53
N ILE A 292 9.40 -15.94 -8.39
CA ILE A 292 9.59 -17.09 -9.28
C ILE A 292 10.43 -18.12 -8.52
N GLY A 293 9.86 -19.30 -8.27
CA GLY A 293 10.60 -20.40 -7.64
C GLY A 293 11.73 -20.91 -8.54
N ALA A 294 12.70 -21.61 -7.95
CA ALA A 294 13.86 -22.19 -8.67
C ALA A 294 13.48 -23.10 -9.87
N ASN A 295 12.23 -23.57 -9.91
CA ASN A 295 11.69 -24.47 -10.91
C ASN A 295 10.96 -23.73 -12.04
N GLY A 296 11.01 -22.39 -12.07
CA GLY A 296 10.27 -21.56 -13.03
C GLY A 296 8.76 -21.47 -12.77
N SER A 297 8.24 -22.13 -11.73
CA SER A 297 6.85 -21.99 -11.31
C SER A 297 6.64 -20.63 -10.65
N SER A 298 5.96 -19.72 -11.37
CA SER A 298 5.40 -18.49 -10.82
C SER A 298 4.08 -18.83 -10.14
N SER A 299 3.98 -18.65 -8.82
CA SER A 299 2.66 -18.77 -8.17
C SER A 299 2.49 -18.00 -6.86
N ALA A 300 3.54 -17.35 -6.35
CA ALA A 300 3.54 -16.86 -4.97
C ALA A 300 3.84 -15.36 -4.88
N PHE A 301 2.86 -14.58 -4.42
CA PHE A 301 3.18 -13.30 -3.78
C PHE A 301 3.50 -13.58 -2.32
N ALA A 302 4.67 -13.15 -1.88
CA ALA A 302 5.03 -13.22 -0.47
C ALA A 302 4.26 -12.10 0.26
N VAL A 303 2.98 -12.33 0.56
CA VAL A 303 2.10 -11.30 1.14
C VAL A 303 2.64 -10.77 2.47
N ARG A 304 3.33 -11.60 3.26
CA ARG A 304 3.93 -11.18 4.53
C ARG A 304 4.98 -10.05 4.36
N PRO A 305 6.00 -10.17 3.50
CA PRO A 305 6.84 -9.03 3.10
C PRO A 305 6.06 -7.81 2.61
N LEU A 306 4.98 -8.00 1.83
CA LEU A 306 4.14 -6.88 1.39
C LEU A 306 3.54 -6.10 2.58
N LEU A 307 3.30 -6.77 3.72
CA LEU A 307 2.78 -6.10 4.91
C LEU A 307 3.79 -5.12 5.54
N THR A 308 5.09 -5.37 5.37
CA THR A 308 6.16 -4.48 5.85
C THR A 308 6.47 -3.34 4.87
N GLU A 309 6.09 -3.50 3.59
CA GLU A 309 6.32 -2.48 2.56
C GLU A 309 5.51 -1.20 2.81
N SER A 310 4.24 -1.28 3.21
CA SER A 310 3.43 -0.08 3.54
C SER A 310 4.13 0.81 4.57
N ALA A 311 4.66 0.21 5.63
CA ALA A 311 5.34 0.95 6.69
C ALA A 311 6.67 1.52 6.21
N SER A 312 7.46 0.73 5.47
CA SER A 312 8.75 1.15 4.92
C SER A 312 8.60 2.33 3.96
N VAL A 313 7.57 2.33 3.12
CA VAL A 313 7.29 3.41 2.18
C VAL A 313 6.75 4.66 2.87
N ALA A 314 5.86 4.51 3.84
CA ALA A 314 5.42 5.65 4.65
C ALA A 314 6.61 6.30 5.38
N GLN A 315 7.48 5.50 6.01
CA GLN A 315 8.68 5.97 6.69
C GLN A 315 9.66 6.64 5.72
N TYR A 316 9.87 6.04 4.54
CA TYR A 316 10.72 6.61 3.51
C TYR A 316 10.21 7.99 3.07
N LEU A 317 8.93 8.11 2.72
CA LEU A 317 8.33 9.39 2.32
C LEU A 317 8.36 10.44 3.43
N ALA A 318 8.16 10.01 4.69
CA ALA A 318 8.24 10.89 5.84
C ALA A 318 9.68 11.38 6.06
N ALA A 319 10.68 10.51 5.85
CA ALA A 319 12.09 10.86 5.89
C ALA A 319 12.52 11.79 4.75
N LEU A 320 11.82 11.82 3.61
CA LEU A 320 12.08 12.86 2.60
C LEU A 320 11.66 14.27 3.09
N GLY A 321 10.92 14.38 4.18
CA GLY A 321 10.66 15.63 4.90
C GLY A 321 9.94 16.70 4.08
N GLN A 322 10.06 17.97 4.47
CA GLN A 322 9.47 19.07 3.71
C GLN A 322 10.21 19.40 2.41
N ASN A 323 11.44 18.92 2.24
CA ASN A 323 12.30 19.24 1.09
C ASN A 323 12.06 18.33 -0.12
N PHE A 324 10.99 17.53 -0.08
CA PHE A 324 10.52 16.69 -1.18
C PHE A 324 9.02 16.84 -1.31
N PHE A 325 8.58 17.75 -2.18
CA PHE A 325 7.18 18.06 -2.40
C PHE A 325 6.91 18.47 -3.85
N ILE A 326 5.69 18.19 -4.29
CA ILE A 326 5.18 18.63 -5.58
C ILE A 326 4.54 19.99 -5.37
N ASP A 327 5.00 20.98 -6.14
CA ASP A 327 4.32 22.25 -6.30
C ASP A 327 3.31 22.11 -7.44
N TRP A 328 2.04 22.03 -7.05
CA TRP A 328 0.93 21.77 -7.97
C TRP A 328 0.57 23.00 -8.80
N ASP A 329 0.91 24.20 -8.32
CA ASP A 329 0.64 25.46 -9.02
C ASP A 329 1.66 25.66 -10.14
N ASP A 330 2.95 25.41 -9.84
CA ASP A 330 4.05 25.55 -10.80
C ASP A 330 4.37 24.26 -11.58
N GLY A 331 3.71 23.14 -11.26
CA GLY A 331 3.90 21.84 -11.92
C GLY A 331 5.30 21.23 -11.70
N ALA A 332 5.97 21.59 -10.60
CA ALA A 332 7.37 21.24 -10.33
C ALA A 332 7.51 20.28 -9.14
N LEU A 333 8.50 19.37 -9.18
CA LEU A 333 8.90 18.57 -8.02
C LEU A 333 10.20 19.16 -7.45
N TYR A 334 10.12 19.66 -6.22
CA TYR A 334 11.30 20.13 -5.49
C TYR A 334 11.90 18.97 -4.70
N THR A 335 13.20 18.73 -4.87
CA THR A 335 13.92 17.61 -4.25
C THR A 335 15.40 17.95 -4.11
N ILE A 336 16.04 17.46 -3.05
CA ILE A 336 17.49 17.47 -2.89
C ILE A 336 18.00 16.04 -3.01
N PHE A 337 19.11 15.86 -3.71
CA PHE A 337 19.75 14.56 -3.87
C PHE A 337 21.08 14.52 -3.13
N ASP A 338 21.31 13.44 -2.39
CA ASP A 338 22.66 13.00 -2.09
C ASP A 338 23.23 12.31 -3.34
N THR A 339 24.50 12.60 -3.64
CA THR A 339 25.15 12.07 -4.83
C THR A 339 26.34 11.21 -4.47
N ALA A 340 26.50 10.12 -5.20
CA ALA A 340 27.66 9.24 -5.11
C ALA A 340 28.16 8.93 -6.51
N ASP A 341 29.46 9.10 -6.74
CA ASP A 341 30.08 8.67 -7.98
C ASP A 341 30.25 7.15 -7.93
N MET A 342 29.74 6.44 -8.95
CA MET A 342 30.02 5.01 -9.06
C MET A 342 31.52 4.85 -9.33
N GLN A 343 32.29 4.58 -8.28
CA GLN A 343 33.63 4.04 -8.45
C GLN A 343 33.47 2.69 -9.14
N LYS A 344 34.06 2.53 -10.33
CA LYS A 344 34.15 1.21 -10.98
C LYS A 344 34.77 0.26 -9.96
N GLY A 345 34.09 -0.83 -9.64
CA GLY A 345 34.45 -1.76 -8.56
C GLY A 345 35.77 -2.52 -8.70
N TYR A 346 36.72 -2.02 -9.50
CA TYR A 346 38.08 -2.55 -9.63
C TYR A 346 39.05 -1.40 -9.89
N GLU A 347 39.20 -0.49 -8.94
CA GLU A 347 40.52 0.07 -8.66
C GLU A 347 41.06 -0.64 -7.41
N ILE A 348 41.28 -1.96 -7.52
CA ILE A 348 42.33 -2.56 -6.70
C ILE A 348 43.56 -1.72 -7.03
N PRO A 349 44.17 -1.01 -6.07
CA PRO A 349 45.34 -0.19 -6.36
C PRO A 349 46.32 -1.07 -7.12
N ALA A 350 46.85 -0.62 -8.26
CA ALA A 350 47.70 -1.47 -9.12
C ALA A 350 48.84 -2.13 -8.31
N GLY A 351 49.30 -1.46 -7.25
CA GLY A 351 50.25 -2.01 -6.28
C GLY A 351 49.75 -3.23 -5.50
N LEU A 352 48.47 -3.27 -5.09
CA LEU A 352 47.89 -4.41 -4.37
C LEU A 352 47.71 -5.63 -5.30
N PHE A 353 47.29 -5.39 -6.54
CA PHE A 353 47.22 -6.45 -7.56
C PHE A 353 48.63 -6.98 -7.89
N GLY A 354 49.59 -6.07 -8.09
CA GLY A 354 50.99 -6.41 -8.30
C GLY A 354 51.60 -7.20 -7.14
N ALA A 355 51.28 -6.84 -5.89
CA ALA A 355 51.73 -7.55 -4.71
C ALA A 355 51.18 -8.99 -4.64
N VAL A 356 49.89 -9.19 -4.95
CA VAL A 356 49.28 -10.54 -4.97
C VAL A 356 49.93 -11.41 -6.05
N VAL A 357 50.13 -10.87 -7.26
CA VAL A 357 50.81 -11.59 -8.34
C VAL A 357 52.25 -11.92 -7.97
N GLY A 358 52.97 -10.98 -7.34
CA GLY A 358 54.34 -11.19 -6.86
C GLY A 358 54.43 -12.29 -5.81
N ILE A 359 53.53 -12.29 -4.83
CA ILE A 359 53.46 -13.34 -3.80
C ILE A 359 53.16 -14.70 -4.42
N MET A 360 52.18 -14.79 -5.33
CA MET A 360 51.87 -16.06 -6.01
C MET A 360 53.06 -16.59 -6.82
N THR A 361 53.75 -15.71 -7.53
CA THR A 361 54.93 -16.08 -8.34
C THR A 361 56.07 -16.57 -7.46
N PHE A 362 56.35 -15.87 -6.35
CA PHE A 362 57.38 -16.25 -5.40
C PHE A 362 57.07 -17.60 -4.74
N CYS A 363 55.83 -17.82 -4.31
CA CYS A 363 55.38 -19.11 -3.77
C CYS A 363 55.54 -20.25 -4.80
N LEU A 364 55.23 -20.01 -6.07
CA LEU A 364 55.41 -20.98 -7.16
C LEU A 364 56.88 -21.34 -7.36
N ILE A 365 57.78 -20.34 -7.41
CA ILE A 365 59.22 -20.55 -7.57
C ILE A 365 59.79 -21.32 -6.37
N PHE A 366 59.38 -20.97 -5.14
CA PHE A 366 59.79 -21.69 -3.94
C PHE A 366 59.31 -23.15 -3.95
N ARG A 367 58.09 -23.40 -4.43
CA ARG A 367 57.54 -24.75 -4.54
C ARG A 367 58.31 -25.60 -5.56
N ILE A 368 58.59 -25.04 -6.74
CA ILE A 368 59.35 -25.71 -7.80
C ILE A 368 60.78 -25.99 -7.32
N GLY A 369 61.43 -25.04 -6.64
CA GLY A 369 62.77 -25.23 -6.07
C GLY A 369 62.82 -26.28 -4.95
N ALA A 370 61.72 -26.45 -4.21
CA ALA A 370 61.59 -27.48 -3.18
C ALA A 370 61.31 -28.88 -3.74
N GLU A 371 60.72 -28.99 -4.95
CA GLU A 371 60.48 -30.28 -5.64
C GLU A 371 61.69 -30.77 -6.47
N ILE A 372 62.68 -29.91 -6.75
CA ILE A 372 63.90 -30.25 -7.51
C ILE A 372 65.06 -30.72 -6.60
N ARG A 373 64.85 -30.74 -5.27
CA ARG A 373 65.75 -31.33 -4.28
C ARG A 373 65.19 -32.66 -3.78
#